data_AF-X6PAK2-F1
#
_entry.id   AF-X6PAK2-F1
#
_cell.length_a   1.000
_cell.length_b   1.000
_cell.length_c   1.000
_cell.angle_alpha   90.00
_cell.angle_beta   90.00
_cell.angle_gamma   90.00
#
_symmetry.space_group_name_H-M   'P 1'
#
loop_
_entity.id
_entity.type
_entity.pdbx_description
1 polymer ?
#
loop_
_entity_poly.entity_id
_entity_poly.type
_entity_poly.pdbx_seq_one_letter_code
_entity_poly.pdbx_strand_id
1 'polypeptide(L)'
;MEDSYQCIVPFAPQNEIAVNEFVLIGTKNCLRMKYDEKNFKVEFFSLPIITTLLGYYGYGYISVNGYIIFFGGFNDCNDQIDLIHVFSMHDNIWTTSNHKLPIKLCGSCAVLSPDGLTIHIFGGNVGTRYQSSHYVARITDLIGTDEKHISLNNCFRCTLCEKETKDNDEYKIESLKMEESVQEAKVKRKKTKKQMSIN
;
A
#
# COMPACT_ATOMS: atom_id res chain seq x y z
N MET A 1 -17.21 -9.47 -28.39
CA MET A 1 -16.38 -8.53 -27.60
C MET A 1 -16.00 -9.32 -26.36
N GLU A 2 -14.78 -9.85 -26.34
CA GLU A 2 -14.29 -10.70 -25.23
C GLU A 2 -14.05 -9.83 -23.99
N ASP A 3 -14.45 -10.33 -22.83
CA ASP A 3 -14.22 -9.67 -21.55
C ASP A 3 -12.70 -9.66 -21.27
N SER A 4 -12.08 -8.48 -21.29
CA SER A 4 -10.67 -8.30 -20.93
C SER A 4 -10.56 -8.01 -19.42
N TYR A 5 -9.96 -8.94 -18.69
CA TYR A 5 -9.66 -8.77 -17.26
C TYR A 5 -8.38 -7.94 -17.10
N GLN A 6 -8.44 -6.83 -16.35
CA GLN A 6 -7.36 -5.82 -16.31
C GLN A 6 -6.44 -5.94 -15.09
N CYS A 7 -6.79 -6.79 -14.11
CA CYS A 7 -6.11 -6.85 -12.81
C CYS A 7 -6.29 -8.22 -12.17
N ILE A 8 -5.19 -8.83 -11.71
CA ILE A 8 -5.18 -10.03 -10.86
C ILE A 8 -4.16 -9.81 -9.74
N VAL A 9 -4.64 -9.83 -8.50
CA VAL A 9 -3.80 -9.59 -7.31
C VAL A 9 -4.00 -10.77 -6.36
N PRO A 10 -2.92 -11.43 -5.90
CA PRO A 10 -3.03 -12.50 -4.92
C PRO A 10 -3.45 -11.94 -3.56
N PHE A 11 -4.40 -12.62 -2.92
CA PHE A 11 -4.85 -12.38 -1.55
C PHE A 11 -4.43 -13.59 -0.69
N ALA A 12 -3.12 -13.83 -0.57
CA ALA A 12 -2.57 -14.75 0.42
C ALA A 12 -1.08 -14.50 0.67
N PRO A 13 -0.57 -14.74 1.88
CA PRO A 13 0.85 -14.76 2.18
C PRO A 13 1.51 -16.10 1.81
N GLN A 14 2.50 -16.04 0.91
CA GLN A 14 3.63 -16.95 0.65
C GLN A 14 3.53 -18.46 1.03
N ASN A 15 3.65 -19.32 0.00
CA ASN A 15 4.20 -20.70 0.00
C ASN A 15 3.63 -21.76 0.97
N GLU A 16 2.54 -21.49 1.66
CA GLU A 16 1.70 -22.54 2.24
C GLU A 16 0.61 -22.92 1.23
N ILE A 17 0.23 -24.21 1.18
CA ILE A 17 -1.01 -24.61 0.49
C ILE A 17 -2.14 -23.86 1.19
N ALA A 18 -2.55 -22.75 0.59
CA ALA A 18 -3.41 -21.78 1.19
C ALA A 18 -4.67 -21.60 0.35
N VAL A 19 -5.70 -21.10 1.03
CA VAL A 19 -6.83 -20.51 0.34
C VAL A 19 -6.36 -19.14 -0.13
N ASN A 20 -6.21 -18.98 -1.44
CA ASN A 20 -5.96 -17.69 -2.06
C ASN A 20 -7.29 -17.02 -2.37
N GLU A 21 -7.38 -15.71 -2.19
CA GLU A 21 -8.42 -14.94 -2.85
C GLU A 21 -7.82 -14.05 -3.94
N PHE A 22 -8.66 -13.61 -4.87
CA PHE A 22 -8.29 -12.72 -5.95
C PHE A 22 -9.48 -11.79 -6.18
N VAL A 23 -9.20 -10.52 -6.42
CA VAL A 23 -10.21 -9.57 -6.88
C VAL A 23 -10.00 -9.35 -8.36
N LEU A 24 -10.99 -9.73 -9.16
CA LEU A 24 -11.04 -9.59 -10.60
C LEU A 24 -11.95 -8.42 -10.93
N ILE A 25 -11.39 -7.37 -11.53
CA ILE A 25 -12.13 -6.18 -11.92
C ILE A 25 -12.12 -6.11 -13.45
N GLY A 26 -13.29 -6.32 -14.03
CA GLY A 26 -13.56 -6.16 -15.44
C GLY A 26 -14.44 -4.93 -15.70
N THR A 27 -14.70 -4.66 -16.98
CA THR A 27 -15.45 -3.46 -17.41
C THR A 27 -16.92 -3.47 -17.00
N LYS A 28 -17.48 -4.65 -16.72
CA LYS A 28 -18.90 -4.85 -16.39
C LYS A 28 -19.14 -5.71 -15.15
N ASN A 29 -18.07 -6.19 -14.52
CA ASN A 29 -18.13 -7.13 -13.42
C ASN A 29 -16.97 -6.91 -12.45
N CYS A 30 -17.25 -7.10 -11.16
CA CYS A 30 -16.23 -7.22 -10.13
C CYS A 30 -16.49 -8.55 -9.42
N LEU A 31 -15.49 -9.42 -9.38
CA LEU A 31 -15.59 -10.76 -8.81
C LEU A 31 -14.51 -10.95 -7.76
N ARG A 32 -14.87 -11.57 -6.64
CA ARG A 32 -13.92 -12.21 -5.76
C ARG A 32 -13.83 -13.68 -6.13
N MET A 33 -12.66 -14.14 -6.49
CA MET A 33 -12.36 -15.54 -6.73
C MET A 33 -11.60 -16.09 -5.54
N LYS A 34 -12.06 -17.21 -4.98
CA LYS A 34 -11.38 -17.94 -3.92
C LYS A 34 -10.88 -19.25 -4.51
N TYR A 35 -9.59 -19.52 -4.37
CA TYR A 35 -8.93 -20.72 -4.85
C TYR A 35 -8.33 -21.49 -3.66
N ASP A 36 -8.91 -22.64 -3.37
CA ASP A 36 -8.39 -23.61 -2.42
C ASP A 36 -7.37 -24.50 -3.12
N GLU A 37 -6.09 -24.22 -2.91
CA GLU A 37 -4.98 -24.98 -3.51
C GLU A 37 -4.95 -26.45 -3.06
N LYS A 38 -5.46 -26.75 -1.86
CA LYS A 38 -5.42 -28.12 -1.31
C LYS A 38 -6.42 -29.02 -2.02
N ASN A 39 -7.61 -28.49 -2.27
CA ASN A 39 -8.72 -29.23 -2.85
C ASN A 39 -8.92 -28.94 -4.34
N PHE A 40 -8.08 -28.08 -4.94
CA PHE A 40 -8.20 -27.59 -6.31
C PHE A 40 -9.59 -27.02 -6.62
N LYS A 41 -10.20 -26.35 -5.65
CA LYS A 41 -11.57 -25.82 -5.74
C LYS A 41 -11.55 -24.32 -5.96
N VAL A 42 -12.33 -23.86 -6.94
CA VAL A 42 -12.54 -22.43 -7.21
C VAL A 42 -13.97 -22.05 -6.84
N GLU A 43 -14.13 -20.94 -6.13
CA GLU A 43 -15.42 -20.32 -5.81
C GLU A 43 -15.43 -18.86 -6.27
N PHE A 44 -16.58 -18.39 -6.76
CA PHE A 44 -16.75 -17.02 -7.24
C PHE A 44 -17.84 -16.31 -6.46
N PHE A 45 -17.59 -15.05 -6.11
CA PHE A 45 -18.54 -14.18 -5.44
C PHE A 45 -18.61 -12.86 -6.21
N SER A 46 -19.83 -12.43 -6.56
CA SER A 46 -20.01 -11.10 -7.15
C SER A 46 -19.75 -10.02 -6.11
N LEU A 47 -18.92 -9.04 -6.48
CA LEU A 47 -18.68 -7.84 -5.70
C LEU A 47 -19.46 -6.65 -6.31
N PRO A 48 -19.75 -5.62 -5.52
CA PRO A 48 -20.37 -4.40 -6.06
C PRO A 48 -19.51 -3.78 -7.16
N ILE A 49 -20.17 -3.26 -8.18
CA ILE A 49 -19.54 -2.53 -9.27
C ILE A 49 -19.69 -1.04 -9.00
N ILE A 50 -18.64 -0.26 -9.21
CA ILE A 50 -18.74 1.20 -9.19
C ILE A 50 -19.14 1.71 -10.58
N THR A 51 -20.26 2.41 -10.65
CA THR A 51 -20.82 2.89 -11.92
C THR A 51 -19.96 3.94 -12.60
N THR A 52 -19.13 4.67 -11.85
CA THR A 52 -18.23 5.70 -12.40
C THR A 52 -17.04 5.12 -13.15
N LEU A 53 -16.66 3.87 -12.88
CA LEU A 53 -15.62 3.16 -13.64
C LEU A 53 -16.18 2.34 -14.80
N LEU A 54 -17.50 2.27 -14.97
CA LEU A 54 -18.10 1.57 -16.10
C LEU A 54 -17.65 2.21 -17.42
N GLY A 55 -17.11 1.39 -18.31
CA GLY A 55 -16.64 1.84 -19.63
C GLY A 55 -15.27 2.53 -19.61
N TYR A 56 -14.62 2.65 -18.46
CA TYR A 56 -13.24 3.09 -18.37
C TYR A 56 -12.30 1.88 -18.20
N TYR A 57 -11.07 2.02 -18.67
CA TYR A 57 -10.03 0.99 -18.68
C TYR A 57 -8.62 1.60 -18.60
N GLY A 58 -7.62 0.75 -18.44
CA GLY A 58 -6.21 1.18 -18.40
C GLY A 58 -5.90 2.04 -17.18
N TYR A 59 -6.46 1.71 -16.02
CA TYR A 59 -6.14 2.35 -14.76
C TYR A 59 -4.75 1.93 -14.27
N GLY A 60 -4.08 2.82 -13.56
CA GLY A 60 -3.09 2.37 -12.58
C GLY A 60 -3.80 1.86 -11.34
N TYR A 61 -3.22 0.89 -10.63
CA TYR A 61 -3.77 0.45 -9.35
C TYR A 61 -2.70 -0.01 -8.36
N ILE A 62 -3.06 -0.02 -7.09
CA ILE A 62 -2.26 -0.63 -6.02
C ILE A 62 -3.17 -1.25 -4.95
N SER A 63 -2.78 -2.39 -4.41
CA SER A 63 -3.43 -2.99 -3.23
C SER A 63 -2.61 -2.66 -1.99
N VAL A 64 -3.24 -2.07 -0.98
CA VAL A 64 -2.60 -1.66 0.28
C VAL A 64 -3.59 -1.60 1.43
N ASN A 65 -3.21 -2.13 2.61
CA ASN A 65 -3.97 -2.04 3.86
C ASN A 65 -5.44 -2.52 3.78
N GLY A 66 -5.74 -3.52 2.95
CA GLY A 66 -7.13 -3.98 2.79
C GLY A 66 -7.94 -3.18 1.77
N TYR A 67 -7.30 -2.27 1.04
CA TYR A 67 -7.91 -1.44 0.00
C TYR A 67 -7.25 -1.70 -1.36
N ILE A 68 -8.02 -1.52 -2.43
CA ILE A 68 -7.50 -1.40 -3.79
C ILE A 68 -7.76 0.03 -4.26
N ILE A 69 -6.71 0.74 -4.63
CA ILE A 69 -6.77 2.13 -5.07
C ILE A 69 -6.50 2.17 -6.57
N PHE A 70 -7.41 2.80 -7.31
CA PHE A 70 -7.38 2.98 -8.76
C PHE A 70 -7.07 4.43 -9.11
N PHE A 71 -6.27 4.63 -10.17
CA PHE A 71 -5.80 5.93 -10.63
C PHE A 71 -6.10 6.13 -12.11
N GLY A 72 -6.80 7.21 -12.43
CA GLY A 72 -6.99 7.66 -13.79
C GLY A 72 -7.88 6.72 -14.61
N GLY A 73 -7.48 6.42 -15.85
CA GLY A 73 -8.22 5.57 -16.79
C GLY A 73 -8.70 6.33 -18.02
N PHE A 74 -9.14 5.59 -19.03
CA PHE A 74 -9.71 6.15 -20.26
C PHE A 74 -10.87 5.32 -20.78
N ASN A 75 -11.77 5.92 -21.57
CA ASN A 75 -12.91 5.24 -22.18
C ASN A 75 -12.74 5.07 -23.70
N ASP A 76 -13.72 4.42 -24.34
CA ASP A 76 -13.76 4.19 -25.79
C ASP A 76 -13.79 5.48 -26.62
N CYS A 77 -14.16 6.61 -26.01
CA CYS A 77 -14.12 7.94 -26.64
C CYS A 77 -12.75 8.62 -26.53
N ASN A 78 -11.73 7.92 -26.00
CA ASN A 78 -10.42 8.47 -25.64
C ASN A 78 -10.46 9.58 -24.57
N ASP A 79 -11.55 9.68 -23.80
CA ASP A 79 -11.60 10.58 -22.67
C ASP A 79 -10.85 9.98 -21.49
N GLN A 80 -9.88 10.73 -20.97
CA GLN A 80 -9.12 10.35 -19.80
C GLN A 80 -9.69 11.02 -18.55
N ILE A 81 -9.55 10.36 -17.41
CA ILE A 81 -9.95 10.88 -16.09
C ILE A 81 -8.77 11.05 -15.16
N ASP A 82 -8.96 11.90 -14.16
CA ASP A 82 -8.03 12.21 -13.07
C ASP A 82 -8.55 11.68 -11.72
N LEU A 83 -9.60 10.86 -11.75
CA LEU A 83 -10.25 10.36 -10.55
C LEU A 83 -9.41 9.28 -9.88
N ILE A 84 -9.59 9.21 -8.56
CA ILE A 84 -9.02 8.17 -7.71
C ILE A 84 -10.19 7.44 -7.06
N HIS A 85 -10.28 6.13 -7.30
CA HIS A 85 -11.31 5.29 -6.71
C HIS A 85 -10.68 4.33 -5.71
N VAL A 86 -11.38 4.07 -4.61
CA VAL A 86 -10.90 3.22 -3.53
C VAL A 86 -11.94 2.13 -3.31
N PHE A 87 -11.51 0.88 -3.28
CA PHE A 87 -12.34 -0.25 -2.91
C PHE A 87 -11.89 -0.80 -1.56
N SER A 88 -12.77 -0.75 -0.55
CA SER A 88 -12.57 -1.43 0.73
C SER A 88 -12.88 -2.92 0.56
N MET A 89 -11.88 -3.79 0.69
CA MET A 89 -12.09 -5.25 0.61
C MET A 89 -12.82 -5.79 1.84
N HIS A 90 -12.72 -5.09 2.98
CA HIS A 90 -13.43 -5.47 4.20
C HIS A 90 -14.93 -5.23 4.06
N ASP A 91 -15.30 -4.02 3.64
CA ASP A 91 -16.70 -3.60 3.57
C ASP A 91 -17.35 -3.96 2.23
N ASN A 92 -16.55 -4.33 1.23
CA ASN A 92 -16.96 -4.47 -0.18
C ASN A 92 -17.59 -3.18 -0.72
N ILE A 93 -17.09 -2.02 -0.28
CA ILE A 93 -17.62 -0.70 -0.66
C ILE A 93 -16.62 0.02 -1.54
N TRP A 94 -17.15 0.65 -2.58
CA TRP A 94 -16.43 1.59 -3.42
C TRP A 94 -16.64 3.02 -2.94
N THR A 95 -15.57 3.79 -2.89
CA THR A 95 -15.60 5.24 -2.68
C THR A 95 -14.77 5.94 -3.75
N THR A 96 -15.05 7.23 -3.93
CA THR A 96 -14.22 8.10 -4.78
C THR A 96 -13.47 9.03 -3.84
N SER A 97 -12.15 9.12 -4.01
CA SER A 97 -11.34 10.02 -3.20
C SER A 97 -11.71 11.47 -3.51
N ASN A 98 -11.60 12.34 -2.51
CA ASN A 98 -11.65 13.79 -2.71
C ASN A 98 -10.39 14.31 -3.41
N HIS A 99 -9.30 13.54 -3.40
CA HIS A 99 -8.09 13.83 -4.14
C HIS A 99 -8.22 13.38 -5.60
N LYS A 100 -7.60 14.16 -6.48
CA LYS A 100 -7.49 13.87 -7.91
C LYS A 100 -6.04 13.87 -8.33
N LEU A 101 -5.76 13.15 -9.41
CA LEU A 101 -4.48 13.27 -10.11
C LEU A 101 -4.36 14.70 -10.66
N PRO A 102 -3.16 15.29 -10.68
CA PRO A 102 -2.95 16.63 -11.24
C PRO A 102 -3.13 16.66 -12.77
N ILE A 103 -3.14 15.49 -13.41
CA ILE A 103 -3.42 15.34 -14.83
C ILE A 103 -4.28 14.10 -15.06
N LYS A 104 -5.16 14.18 -16.06
CA LYS A 104 -5.91 13.04 -16.58
C LYS A 104 -4.95 12.11 -17.31
N LEU A 105 -4.86 10.84 -16.89
CA LEU A 105 -3.92 9.88 -17.48
C LEU A 105 -4.47 8.46 -17.44
N CYS A 106 -3.90 7.59 -18.25
CA CYS A 106 -4.12 6.14 -18.20
C CYS A 106 -2.80 5.38 -18.31
N GLY A 107 -2.79 4.09 -17.98
CA GLY A 107 -1.64 3.21 -18.09
C GLY A 107 -0.50 3.54 -17.13
N SER A 108 -0.79 4.22 -16.01
CA SER A 108 0.21 4.45 -14.97
C SER A 108 0.46 3.17 -14.18
N CYS A 109 1.61 3.11 -13.51
CA CYS A 109 1.90 2.10 -12.50
C CYS A 109 2.06 2.76 -11.12
N ALA A 110 1.84 1.99 -10.06
CA ALA A 110 1.97 2.49 -8.70
C ALA A 110 2.76 1.50 -7.83
N VAL A 111 3.58 2.03 -6.94
CA VAL A 111 4.32 1.26 -5.92
C VAL A 111 4.21 1.94 -4.56
N LEU A 112 4.41 1.16 -3.51
CA LEU A 112 4.39 1.64 -2.14
C LEU A 112 5.80 2.09 -1.71
N SER A 113 5.89 3.12 -0.89
CA SER A 113 7.14 3.49 -0.22
C SER A 113 7.59 2.41 0.79
N PRO A 114 8.88 2.37 1.15
CA PRO A 114 9.38 1.40 2.14
C PRO A 114 8.69 1.49 3.51
N ASP A 115 8.30 2.70 3.93
CA ASP A 115 7.57 2.93 5.20
C ASP A 115 6.08 2.56 5.12
N GLY A 116 5.57 2.22 3.93
CA GLY A 116 4.18 1.86 3.73
C GLY A 116 3.19 3.02 3.85
N LEU A 117 3.65 4.28 3.84
CA LEU A 117 2.81 5.46 4.08
C LEU A 117 2.42 6.21 2.80
N THR A 118 3.24 6.12 1.75
CA THR A 118 3.05 6.88 0.52
C THR A 118 3.01 5.99 -0.72
N ILE A 119 2.18 6.36 -1.67
CA ILE A 119 2.08 5.71 -2.97
C ILE A 119 2.81 6.57 -4.00
N HIS A 120 3.69 5.93 -4.75
CA HIS A 120 4.44 6.51 -5.85
C HIS A 120 3.82 6.04 -7.16
N ILE A 121 3.26 6.97 -7.93
CA ILE A 121 2.61 6.72 -9.23
C ILE A 121 3.56 7.17 -10.32
N PHE A 122 3.87 6.30 -11.28
CA PHE A 122 4.82 6.57 -12.36
C PHE A 122 4.17 6.47 -13.73
N GLY A 123 4.64 7.34 -14.61
CA GLY A 123 4.40 7.31 -16.04
C GLY A 123 2.92 7.51 -16.42
N GLY A 124 2.45 6.64 -17.32
CA GLY A 124 1.13 6.75 -17.95
C GLY A 124 1.15 7.53 -19.25
N ASN A 125 -0.02 7.70 -19.84
CA ASN A 125 -0.25 8.33 -21.13
C ASN A 125 -1.21 9.50 -20.99
N VAL A 126 -0.96 10.57 -21.74
CA VAL A 126 -1.90 11.67 -21.96
C VAL A 126 -2.21 11.71 -23.45
N GLY A 127 -3.41 11.29 -23.82
CA GLY A 127 -3.73 10.91 -25.19
C GLY A 127 -2.74 9.85 -25.71
N THR A 128 -1.99 10.19 -26.76
CA THR A 128 -0.96 9.31 -27.35
C THR A 128 0.45 9.53 -26.81
N ARG A 129 0.63 10.44 -25.84
CA ARG A 129 1.95 10.83 -25.32
C ARG A 129 2.28 10.12 -24.01
N TYR A 130 3.33 9.33 -24.02
CA TYR A 130 3.94 8.77 -22.81
C TYR A 130 4.41 9.88 -21.87
N GLN A 131 4.17 9.71 -20.59
CA GLN A 131 4.61 10.58 -19.52
C GLN A 131 5.74 9.90 -18.74
N SER A 132 6.70 10.70 -18.28
CA SER A 132 7.71 10.30 -17.29
C SER A 132 7.41 10.86 -15.89
N SER A 133 6.17 11.31 -15.68
CA SER A 133 5.75 11.95 -14.44
C SER A 133 5.82 10.99 -13.26
N HIS A 134 6.15 11.55 -12.09
CA HIS A 134 6.16 10.86 -10.81
C HIS A 134 5.29 11.65 -9.84
N TYR A 135 4.22 11.02 -9.37
CA TYR A 135 3.32 11.59 -8.37
C TYR A 135 3.46 10.83 -7.05
N VAL A 136 3.42 11.55 -5.94
CA VAL A 136 3.47 10.97 -4.60
C VAL A 136 2.25 11.44 -3.83
N ALA A 137 1.54 10.52 -3.20
CA ALA A 137 0.40 10.81 -2.34
C ALA A 137 0.46 9.96 -1.07
N ARG A 138 0.04 10.52 0.08
CA ARG A 138 -0.10 9.72 1.30
C ARG A 138 -1.37 8.88 1.21
N ILE A 139 -1.31 7.66 1.70
CA ILE A 139 -2.46 6.74 1.68
C ILE A 139 -3.66 7.32 2.43
N THR A 140 -3.41 7.97 3.57
CA THR A 140 -4.43 8.60 4.40
C THR A 140 -5.22 9.67 3.65
N ASP A 141 -4.57 10.37 2.73
CA ASP A 141 -5.21 11.41 1.92
C ASP A 141 -6.15 10.75 0.88
N LEU A 142 -5.75 9.60 0.33
CA LEU A 142 -6.52 8.92 -0.71
C LEU A 142 -7.73 8.17 -0.17
N ILE A 143 -7.56 7.43 0.92
CA ILE A 143 -8.61 6.57 1.51
C ILE A 143 -9.57 7.36 2.39
N GLY A 144 -9.10 8.47 2.98
CA GLY A 144 -9.81 9.19 4.02
C GLY A 144 -9.55 8.59 5.40
N THR A 145 -9.52 9.44 6.44
CA THR A 145 -9.31 9.02 7.82
C THR A 145 -10.64 8.61 8.46
N ASP A 146 -11.12 7.40 8.17
CA ASP A 146 -11.97 6.70 9.13
C ASP A 146 -11.05 5.93 10.07
N GLU A 147 -10.83 6.47 11.27
CA GLU A 147 -9.86 6.03 12.30
C GLU A 147 -9.96 4.54 12.71
N LYS A 148 -10.92 3.78 12.16
CA LYS A 148 -11.20 2.39 12.57
C LYS A 148 -10.31 1.33 11.91
N HIS A 149 -9.66 1.62 10.78
CA HIS A 149 -8.99 0.57 9.98
C HIS A 149 -7.52 0.82 9.61
N ILE A 150 -6.93 1.94 10.01
CA ILE A 150 -5.47 2.13 9.87
C ILE A 150 -4.78 1.53 11.10
N SER A 151 -4.87 0.21 11.25
CA SER A 151 -3.85 -0.49 12.03
C SER A 151 -2.56 -0.45 11.23
N LEU A 152 -1.75 0.57 11.50
CA LEU A 152 -0.34 0.64 11.17
C LEU A 152 0.36 -0.54 11.84
N ASN A 153 0.28 -1.73 11.26
CA ASN A 153 1.12 -2.89 11.59
C ASN A 153 0.96 -4.09 10.62
N ASN A 154 0.50 -3.88 9.39
CA ASN A 154 0.45 -4.95 8.40
C ASN A 154 1.24 -4.58 7.14
N CYS A 155 2.55 -4.37 7.31
CA CYS A 155 3.45 -4.93 6.30
C CYS A 155 3.14 -6.44 6.33
N PHE A 156 2.44 -6.94 5.31
CA PHE A 156 2.23 -8.37 5.13
C PHE A 156 3.59 -9.01 4.83
N ARG A 157 4.35 -9.21 5.91
CA ARG A 157 5.50 -10.09 6.08
C ARG A 157 6.42 -10.14 4.86
N CYS A 158 7.08 -9.02 4.59
CA CYS A 158 8.30 -9.05 3.79
C CYS A 158 9.45 -9.53 4.68
N THR A 159 10.11 -10.63 4.32
CA THR A 159 11.31 -11.14 5.01
C THR A 159 12.47 -10.14 5.05
N LEU A 160 12.40 -9.07 4.24
CA LEU A 160 13.33 -7.94 4.28
C LEU A 160 13.04 -6.99 5.45
N CYS A 161 11.77 -6.70 5.74
CA CYS A 161 11.39 -5.82 6.86
C CYS A 161 11.69 -6.45 8.22
N GLU A 162 11.56 -7.78 8.37
CA GLU A 162 11.94 -8.49 9.60
C GLU A 162 13.46 -8.46 9.88
N LYS A 163 14.29 -8.31 8.84
CA LYS A 163 15.75 -8.13 9.00
C LYS A 163 16.09 -6.69 9.38
N GLU A 164 15.52 -5.71 8.67
CA GLU A 164 15.76 -4.28 8.96
C GLU A 164 15.26 -3.87 10.35
N THR A 165 14.15 -4.43 10.82
CA THR A 165 13.64 -4.17 12.19
C THR A 165 14.55 -4.76 13.25
N LYS A 166 15.03 -5.99 13.07
CA LYS A 166 15.99 -6.61 14.01
C LYS A 166 17.32 -5.85 14.06
N ASP A 167 17.85 -5.48 12.89
CA ASP A 167 19.12 -4.75 12.80
C ASP A 167 19.00 -3.34 13.43
N ASN A 168 17.87 -2.65 13.24
CA ASN A 168 17.62 -1.34 13.85
C ASN A 168 17.39 -1.42 15.37
N ASP A 169 16.69 -2.45 15.86
CA ASP A 169 16.46 -2.65 17.29
C ASP A 169 17.77 -3.00 18.02
N GLU A 170 18.63 -3.80 17.40
CA GLU A 170 19.96 -4.13 17.94
C GLU A 170 20.84 -2.88 18.04
N TYR A 171 20.87 -2.04 17.00
CA TYR A 171 21.61 -0.77 17.00
C TYR A 171 21.10 0.21 18.06
N LYS A 172 19.78 0.24 18.29
CA LYS A 172 19.15 1.10 19.29
C LYS A 172 19.45 0.63 20.71
N ILE A 173 19.49 -0.68 20.94
CA ILE A 173 19.88 -1.25 22.24
C ILE A 173 21.37 -0.98 22.53
N GLU A 174 22.25 -1.09 21.53
CA GLU A 174 23.68 -0.78 21.70
C GLU A 174 23.94 0.70 22.00
N SER A 175 23.25 1.61 21.31
CA SER A 175 23.39 3.06 21.58
C SER A 175 22.93 3.44 22.99
N LEU A 176 21.82 2.88 23.48
CA LEU A 176 21.33 3.08 24.85
C LEU A 176 22.33 2.57 25.90
N LYS A 177 22.91 1.37 25.70
CA LYS A 177 23.94 0.83 26.60
C LYS A 177 25.19 1.72 26.65
N MET A 178 25.57 2.30 25.51
CA MET A 178 26.71 3.21 25.44
C MET A 178 26.43 4.52 26.19
N GLU A 179 25.22 5.07 26.09
CA GLU A 179 24.82 6.27 26.83
C GLU A 179 24.78 6.06 28.34
N GLU A 180 24.25 4.92 28.81
CA GLU A 180 24.25 4.56 30.24
C GLU A 180 25.68 4.47 30.79
N SER A 181 26.60 3.83 30.06
CA SER A 181 28.01 3.72 30.48
C SER A 181 28.70 5.09 30.60
N VAL A 182 28.37 6.04 29.71
CA VAL A 182 28.88 7.41 29.74
C VAL A 182 28.32 8.17 30.95
N GLN A 183 27.05 7.97 31.27
CA GLN A 183 26.43 8.58 32.44
C GLN A 183 27.03 8.05 33.74
N GLU A 184 27.23 6.74 33.86
CA GLU A 184 27.91 6.14 35.01
C GLU A 184 29.33 6.67 35.20
N ALA A 185 30.10 6.80 34.11
CA ALA A 185 31.45 7.35 34.15
C ALA A 185 31.47 8.83 34.59
N LYS A 186 30.48 9.63 34.17
CA LYS A 186 30.31 11.03 34.60
C LYS A 186 29.96 11.11 36.10
N VAL A 187 29.11 10.23 36.60
CA VAL A 187 28.75 10.16 38.03
C VAL A 187 29.96 9.75 38.88
N LYS A 188 30.73 8.74 38.45
CA LYS A 188 31.97 8.31 39.12
C LYS A 188 32.99 9.46 39.19
N ARG A 189 33.24 10.17 38.09
CA ARG A 189 34.15 11.33 38.06
C ARG A 189 33.73 12.47 38.99
N LYS A 190 32.42 12.75 39.11
CA LYS A 190 31.91 13.78 40.04
C LYS A 190 32.12 13.38 41.51
N LYS A 191 31.96 12.11 41.86
CA LYS A 191 32.22 11.60 43.22
C LYS A 191 33.71 11.69 43.57
N THR A 192 34.62 11.34 42.66
CA THR A 192 36.07 11.42 42.89
C THR A 192 36.55 12.87 43.07
N LYS A 193 36.03 13.81 42.27
CA LYS A 193 36.35 15.24 42.42
C LYS A 193 35.88 15.83 43.75
N LYS A 194 34.73 15.39 44.26
CA LYS A 194 34.19 15.84 45.56
C LYS A 194 34.98 15.28 46.75
N GLN A 195 35.57 14.09 46.60
CA GLN A 195 36.43 13.46 47.62
C GLN A 195 37.81 14.13 47.72
N MET A 196 38.32 14.70 46.62
CA MET A 196 39.62 15.40 46.58
C MET A 196 39.56 16.85 47.09
N SER A 197 38.37 17.45 47.19
CA SER A 197 38.18 18.83 47.67
C SER A 197 37.94 18.96 49.18
N ILE A 198 38.16 17.87 49.94
CA ILE A 198 37.93 17.80 51.40
C ILE A 198 39.24 17.52 52.19
N ASN A 199 40.39 17.42 51.50
CA ASN A 199 41.72 17.35 52.14
C ASN A 199 42.51 18.64 51.94
#